data_AF-A0AAW5YG71-F1
#
_entry.id   AF-A0AAW5YG71-F1
#
_cell.length_a   1.000
_cell.length_b   1.000
_cell.length_c   1.000
_cell.angle_alpha   90.00
_cell.angle_beta   90.00
_cell.angle_gamma   90.00
#
_symmetry.space_group_name_H-M   'P 1'
#
loop_
_entity.id
_entity.type
_entity.pdbx_description
1 polymer ?
#
loop_
_entity_poly.entity_id
_entity_poly.type
_entity_poly.pdbx_seq_one_letter_code
_entity_poly.pdbx_strand_id
1 'polypeptide(L)'
;MADLPSVKKTNGVKTTNAKLVESIKDSKTLQEWRDSADTNILLSPNSADNERQFHIEIPQELVGSMDLKQIEFIHHLIENRMNVSRASELTGISESWGRVLSNMPSSRAYLTALRNQRSAIDIVTYNELLEILSSIARGNDSDDFVNAKTNQVTQIRTPSNVRVAAAQTLAKYMKILWDGPNTQSLHLDTHKIVVDIEDLDDEFQELELKDITPEPDVIDIKE
;
A
#
# COMPACT_ATOMS: atom_id res chain seq x y z
N MET A 1 11.45 66.72 -32.23
CA MET A 1 10.30 66.55 -31.33
C MET A 1 9.14 66.09 -32.19
N ALA A 2 8.79 64.80 -32.11
CA ALA A 2 7.78 64.20 -32.95
C ALA A 2 6.50 64.02 -32.13
N ASP A 3 5.43 64.66 -32.57
CA ASP A 3 4.08 64.54 -32.02
C ASP A 3 3.46 63.19 -32.43
N LEU A 4 2.89 62.49 -31.46
CA LEU A 4 2.03 61.32 -31.65
C LEU A 4 0.65 61.77 -32.17
N PRO A 5 0.07 61.05 -33.14
CA PRO A 5 -1.37 60.84 -33.05
C PRO A 5 -1.89 59.45 -33.46
N SER A 6 -2.95 59.06 -32.73
CA SER A 6 -4.14 58.35 -33.20
C SER A 6 -4.07 56.83 -33.44
N VAL A 7 -4.36 56.08 -32.38
CA VAL A 7 -4.90 54.72 -32.46
C VAL A 7 -6.33 54.76 -33.04
N LYS A 8 -6.52 54.23 -34.25
CA LYS A 8 -7.86 53.87 -34.76
C LYS A 8 -8.28 52.52 -34.17
N LYS A 9 -9.38 52.51 -33.42
CA LYS A 9 -10.12 51.30 -33.06
C LYS A 9 -10.92 50.79 -34.26
N THR A 10 -11.06 49.47 -34.37
CA THR A 10 -12.15 48.65 -34.96
C THR A 10 -11.51 47.33 -35.44
N ASN A 11 -12.04 46.12 -35.27
CA ASN A 11 -13.33 45.62 -34.81
C ASN A 11 -13.12 44.28 -34.07
N GLY A 12 -14.00 44.01 -33.11
CA GLY A 12 -13.90 42.87 -32.21
C GLY A 12 -14.11 41.53 -32.87
N VAL A 13 -13.28 40.56 -32.48
CA VAL A 13 -13.63 39.15 -32.52
C VAL A 13 -14.21 38.80 -31.15
N LYS A 14 -15.54 38.80 -31.07
CA LYS A 14 -16.28 38.19 -29.97
C LYS A 14 -16.19 36.67 -30.13
N THR A 15 -15.17 36.05 -29.58
CA THR A 15 -15.18 34.62 -29.30
C THR A 15 -15.31 34.43 -27.79
N THR A 16 -16.55 34.64 -27.37
CA THR A 16 -17.28 33.90 -26.34
C THR A 16 -16.42 33.18 -25.29
N ASN A 17 -16.51 33.67 -24.05
CA ASN A 17 -16.20 32.94 -22.82
C ASN A 17 -16.76 31.50 -22.81
N ALA A 18 -17.75 31.17 -23.64
CA ALA A 18 -18.23 29.81 -23.86
C ALA A 18 -17.15 28.80 -24.30
N LYS A 19 -16.20 29.18 -25.18
CA LYS A 19 -15.11 28.26 -25.59
C LYS A 19 -14.07 28.03 -24.49
N LEU A 20 -13.85 29.05 -23.65
CA LEU A 20 -13.00 28.96 -22.46
C LEU A 20 -13.69 28.14 -21.36
N VAL A 21 -15.02 28.24 -21.24
CA VAL A 21 -15.84 27.42 -20.32
C VAL A 21 -15.95 25.97 -20.81
N GLU A 22 -16.00 25.71 -22.11
CA GLU A 22 -15.90 24.35 -22.67
C GLU A 22 -14.52 23.74 -22.44
N SER A 23 -13.42 24.49 -22.63
CA SER A 23 -12.08 23.97 -22.30
C SER A 23 -11.85 23.81 -20.79
N ILE A 24 -12.61 24.49 -19.94
CA ILE A 24 -12.61 24.30 -18.48
C ILE A 24 -13.51 23.11 -18.08
N LYS A 25 -14.57 22.82 -18.84
CA LYS A 25 -15.37 21.59 -18.68
C LYS A 25 -14.55 20.35 -19.05
N ASP A 26 -13.67 20.46 -20.05
CA ASP A 26 -12.74 19.38 -20.43
C ASP A 26 -11.44 19.38 -19.59
N SER A 27 -11.18 20.45 -18.83
CA SER A 27 -10.11 20.44 -17.83
C SER A 27 -10.60 19.62 -16.65
N LYS A 28 -10.02 18.44 -16.46
CA LYS A 28 -10.23 17.63 -15.25
C LYS A 28 -10.24 18.54 -14.04
N THR A 29 -11.42 18.73 -13.46
CA THR A 29 -11.58 19.63 -12.33
C THR A 29 -10.69 19.15 -11.19
N LEU A 30 -10.25 20.05 -10.30
CA LEU A 30 -9.52 19.64 -9.09
C LEU A 30 -10.25 18.55 -8.30
N GLN A 31 -11.58 18.49 -8.44
CA GLN A 31 -12.44 17.45 -7.90
C GLN A 31 -12.25 16.12 -8.63
N GLU A 32 -12.25 16.08 -9.96
CA GLU A 32 -11.89 14.88 -10.71
C GLU A 32 -10.44 14.43 -10.48
N TRP A 33 -9.48 15.32 -10.23
CA TRP A 33 -8.13 14.91 -9.78
C TRP A 33 -8.14 14.34 -8.37
N ARG A 34 -9.06 14.79 -7.50
CA ARG A 34 -9.24 14.27 -6.14
C ARG A 34 -10.00 12.95 -6.10
N ASP A 35 -10.84 12.72 -7.10
CA ASP A 35 -11.68 11.53 -7.24
C ASP A 35 -11.03 10.48 -8.17
N SER A 36 -10.14 10.88 -9.09
CA SER A 36 -9.34 9.98 -9.95
C SER A 36 -7.90 9.76 -9.48
N ALA A 37 -7.38 10.60 -8.57
CA ALA A 37 -6.36 10.14 -7.65
C ALA A 37 -7.11 9.36 -6.58
N ASP A 38 -6.96 8.04 -6.62
CA ASP A 38 -7.37 7.13 -5.56
C ASP A 38 -7.26 7.83 -4.20
N THR A 39 -8.39 7.95 -3.52
CA THR A 39 -8.59 8.60 -2.22
C THR A 39 -7.89 7.86 -1.07
N ASN A 40 -6.69 7.34 -1.30
CA ASN A 40 -5.86 6.57 -0.39
C ASN A 40 -4.53 7.24 -0.07
N ILE A 41 -4.49 8.57 0.10
CA ILE A 41 -3.33 9.21 0.73
C ILE A 41 -3.10 8.65 2.15
N LEU A 42 -4.14 8.09 2.78
CA LEU A 42 -4.09 7.51 4.12
C LEU A 42 -3.69 6.03 4.16
N LEU A 43 -3.79 5.30 3.05
CA LEU A 43 -3.57 3.86 3.03
C LEU A 43 -2.33 3.54 2.20
N SER A 44 -1.47 2.69 2.75
CA SER A 44 -0.28 2.23 2.05
C SER A 44 -0.66 1.42 0.80
N PRO A 45 0.22 1.33 -0.21
CA PRO A 45 0.04 0.42 -1.33
C PRO A 45 -0.02 -1.07 -0.93
N ASN A 46 0.38 -1.41 0.30
CA ASN A 46 0.38 -2.77 0.82
C ASN A 46 -0.90 -3.04 1.63
N SER A 47 -1.75 -3.93 1.15
CA SER A 47 -3.01 -4.28 1.84
C SER A 47 -2.78 -4.79 3.27
N ALA A 48 -1.69 -5.52 3.51
CA ALA A 48 -1.37 -6.03 4.85
C ALA A 48 -0.99 -4.92 5.84
N ASP A 49 -0.39 -3.81 5.37
CA ASP A 49 -0.10 -2.66 6.24
C ASP A 49 -1.39 -1.93 6.63
N ASN A 50 -2.31 -1.83 5.68
CA ASN A 50 -3.61 -1.21 5.87
C ASN A 50 -4.44 -1.99 6.89
N GLU A 51 -4.44 -3.32 6.79
CA GLU A 51 -5.07 -4.19 7.79
C GLU A 51 -4.43 -4.03 9.18
N ARG A 52 -3.09 -3.98 9.25
CA ARG A 52 -2.37 -3.76 10.50
C ARG A 52 -2.71 -2.43 11.17
N GLN A 53 -2.96 -1.37 10.40
CA GLN A 53 -3.33 -0.07 10.94
C GLN A 53 -4.57 -0.16 11.84
N PHE A 54 -5.54 -1.02 11.51
CA PHE A 54 -6.73 -1.26 12.33
C PHE A 54 -6.44 -2.06 13.61
N HIS A 55 -5.31 -2.74 13.69
CA HIS A 55 -4.87 -3.52 14.85
C HIS A 55 -3.91 -2.77 15.79
N ILE A 56 -3.43 -1.59 15.37
CA ILE A 56 -2.57 -0.72 16.20
C ILE A 56 -3.41 0.02 17.26
N GLU A 57 -4.64 0.40 16.92
CA GLU A 57 -5.50 1.13 17.86
C GLU A 57 -6.27 0.16 18.76
N ILE A 58 -6.11 0.32 20.08
CA ILE A 58 -6.94 -0.41 21.05
C ILE A 58 -8.35 0.22 21.02
N PRO A 59 -9.42 -0.56 20.79
CA PRO A 59 -10.78 -0.05 20.77
C PRO A 59 -11.12 0.78 22.02
N GLN A 60 -11.69 1.98 21.82
CA GLN A 60 -12.01 2.90 22.91
C GLN A 60 -12.98 2.30 23.94
N GLU A 61 -13.87 1.41 23.49
CA GLU A 61 -14.81 0.69 24.36
C GLU A 61 -14.08 -0.18 25.39
N LEU A 62 -12.97 -0.82 24.99
CA LEU A 62 -12.15 -1.64 25.89
C LEU A 62 -11.40 -0.76 26.89
N VAL A 63 -10.83 0.36 26.42
CA VAL A 63 -10.15 1.34 27.28
C VAL A 63 -11.12 1.93 28.30
N GLY A 64 -12.33 2.31 27.89
CA GLY A 64 -13.35 2.88 28.77
C GLY A 64 -13.98 1.89 29.75
N SER A 65 -13.89 0.58 29.47
CA SER A 65 -14.41 -0.47 30.36
C SER A 65 -13.52 -0.78 31.57
N MET A 66 -12.30 -0.23 31.61
CA MET A 66 -11.29 -0.54 32.62
C MET A 66 -10.82 0.71 33.36
N ASP A 67 -10.52 0.55 34.65
CA ASP A 67 -9.91 1.62 35.44
C ASP A 67 -8.42 1.77 35.10
N LEU A 68 -7.87 2.97 35.31
CA LEU A 68 -6.46 3.30 35.06
C LEU A 68 -5.51 2.33 35.76
N LYS A 69 -5.78 1.96 37.01
CA LYS A 69 -4.97 0.99 37.76
C LYS A 69 -4.99 -0.41 37.16
N GLN A 70 -6.12 -0.81 36.56
CA GLN A 70 -6.25 -2.11 35.91
C GLN A 70 -5.48 -2.15 34.59
N ILE A 71 -5.51 -1.04 33.84
CA ILE A 71 -4.73 -0.86 32.62
C ILE A 71 -3.23 -0.91 32.96
N GLU A 72 -2.79 -0.13 33.95
CA GLU A 72 -1.40 -0.10 34.43
C GLU A 72 -0.91 -1.50 34.86
N PHE A 73 -1.76 -2.26 35.54
CA PHE A 73 -1.46 -3.65 35.88
C PHE A 73 -1.21 -4.54 34.67
N ILE A 74 -2.01 -4.40 33.60
CA ILE A 74 -1.81 -5.20 32.38
C ILE A 74 -0.50 -4.81 31.68
N HIS A 75 -0.14 -3.53 31.64
CA HIS A 75 1.15 -3.09 31.08
C HIS A 75 2.33 -3.72 31.82
N HIS A 76 2.34 -3.63 33.15
CA HIS A 76 3.39 -4.25 33.97
C HIS A 76 3.38 -5.77 33.93
N LEU A 77 2.22 -6.39 33.71
CA LEU A 77 2.11 -7.83 33.53
C LEU A 77 2.87 -8.29 32.27
N ILE A 78 2.79 -7.53 31.17
CA ILE A 78 3.53 -7.84 29.95
C ILE A 78 5.03 -7.59 30.14
N GLU A 79 5.42 -6.45 30.73
CA GLU A 79 6.82 -6.11 30.99
C GLU A 79 7.53 -7.14 31.87
N ASN A 80 6.82 -7.69 32.86
CA ASN A 80 7.35 -8.68 33.79
C ASN A 80 7.08 -10.13 33.35
N ARG A 81 6.90 -10.41 32.05
CA ARG A 81 6.75 -11.77 31.48
C ARG A 81 5.61 -12.57 32.14
N MET A 82 4.45 -11.94 32.34
CA MET A 82 3.26 -12.53 32.96
C MET A 82 3.41 -12.88 34.45
N ASN A 83 4.38 -12.28 35.14
CA ASN A 83 4.50 -12.42 36.59
C ASN A 83 3.48 -11.54 37.33
N VAL A 84 2.44 -12.17 37.87
CA VAL A 84 1.34 -11.49 38.58
C VAL A 84 1.80 -10.82 39.88
N SER A 85 2.65 -11.46 40.69
CA SER A 85 3.12 -10.88 41.96
C SER A 85 3.84 -9.57 41.74
N ARG A 86 4.82 -9.58 40.83
CA ARG A 86 5.64 -8.40 40.53
C ARG A 86 4.83 -7.28 39.88
N ALA A 87 3.89 -7.63 39.00
CA ALA A 87 2.98 -6.65 38.39
C ALA A 87 2.03 -6.04 39.44
N SER A 88 1.51 -6.84 40.37
CA SER A 88 0.64 -6.37 41.46
C SER A 88 1.39 -5.43 42.42
N GLU A 89 2.65 -5.74 42.75
CA GLU A 89 3.51 -4.90 43.58
C GLU A 89 3.76 -3.53 42.94
N LEU A 90 4.10 -3.48 41.65
CA LEU A 90 4.37 -2.23 40.93
C LEU A 90 3.14 -1.33 40.81
N THR A 91 1.95 -1.93 40.78
CA THR A 91 0.67 -1.22 40.58
C THR A 91 -0.03 -0.86 41.88
N GLY A 92 0.47 -1.39 43.00
CA GLY A 92 -0.13 -1.18 44.32
C GLY A 92 -1.48 -1.88 44.51
N ILE A 93 -1.74 -2.99 43.79
CA ILE A 93 -2.90 -3.85 44.02
C ILE A 93 -2.51 -5.13 44.78
N SER A 94 -3.46 -5.79 45.43
CA SER A 94 -3.17 -7.07 46.06
C SER A 94 -2.95 -8.16 45.01
N GLU A 95 -2.05 -9.10 45.29
CA GLU A 95 -1.76 -10.23 44.38
C GLU A 95 -3.02 -11.08 44.13
N SER A 96 -3.84 -11.30 45.16
CA SER A 96 -5.11 -12.04 45.03
C SER A 96 -6.06 -11.36 44.03
N TRP A 97 -6.16 -10.04 44.07
CA TRP A 97 -6.93 -9.27 43.11
C TRP A 97 -6.30 -9.28 41.72
N GLY A 98 -4.97 -9.18 41.62
CA GLY A 98 -4.25 -9.29 40.35
C GLY A 98 -4.51 -10.61 39.62
N ARG A 99 -4.61 -11.74 40.35
CA ARG A 99 -4.98 -13.04 39.77
C ARG A 99 -6.41 -13.05 39.23
N VAL A 100 -7.35 -12.46 39.95
CA VAL A 100 -8.75 -12.34 39.49
C VAL A 100 -8.81 -11.44 38.25
N LEU A 101 -8.15 -10.28 38.30
CA LEU A 101 -8.09 -9.31 37.21
C LEU A 101 -7.50 -9.93 35.95
N SER A 102 -6.42 -10.70 36.06
CA SER A 102 -5.80 -11.39 34.91
C SER A 102 -6.74 -12.38 34.19
N ASN A 103 -7.74 -12.90 34.89
CA ASN A 103 -8.73 -13.84 34.34
C ASN A 103 -10.01 -13.15 33.85
N MET A 104 -10.21 -11.86 34.14
CA MET A 104 -11.41 -11.15 33.69
C MET A 104 -11.46 -11.06 32.15
N PRO A 105 -12.64 -11.24 31.53
CA PRO A 105 -12.77 -11.18 30.07
C PRO A 105 -12.31 -9.85 29.47
N SER A 106 -12.65 -8.72 30.09
CA SER A 106 -12.22 -7.38 29.66
C SER A 106 -10.69 -7.23 29.69
N SER A 107 -10.07 -7.67 30.78
CA SER A 107 -8.61 -7.65 30.94
C SER A 107 -7.89 -8.56 29.95
N ARG A 108 -8.45 -9.73 29.63
CA ARG A 108 -7.90 -10.63 28.60
C ARG A 108 -8.05 -10.05 27.19
N ALA A 109 -9.18 -9.41 26.90
CA ALA A 109 -9.39 -8.71 25.63
C ALA A 109 -8.40 -7.55 25.48
N TYR A 110 -8.23 -6.73 26.52
CA TYR A 110 -7.26 -5.63 26.53
C TYR A 110 -5.81 -6.14 26.39
N LEU A 111 -5.43 -7.17 27.15
CA LEU A 111 -4.13 -7.83 27.03
C LEU A 111 -3.86 -8.33 25.60
N THR A 112 -4.86 -8.90 24.94
CA THR A 112 -4.75 -9.40 23.56
C THR A 112 -4.59 -8.25 22.57
N ALA A 113 -5.40 -7.20 22.70
CA ALA A 113 -5.30 -6.00 21.87
C ALA A 113 -3.92 -5.34 22.01
N LEU A 114 -3.41 -5.22 23.24
CA LEU A 114 -2.11 -4.63 23.53
C LEU A 114 -0.95 -5.48 22.96
N ARG A 115 -1.06 -6.82 23.02
CA ARG A 115 -0.09 -7.72 22.38
C ARG A 115 -0.10 -7.57 20.86
N ASN A 116 -1.29 -7.49 20.26
CA ASN A 116 -1.43 -7.30 18.80
C ASN A 116 -0.86 -5.94 18.38
N GLN A 117 -1.14 -4.88 19.15
CA GLN A 117 -0.57 -3.55 18.93
C GLN A 117 0.96 -3.58 18.98
N ARG A 118 1.57 -4.14 20.04
CA ARG A 118 3.03 -4.23 20.14
C ARG A 118 3.64 -5.06 19.00
N SER A 119 3.02 -6.20 18.68
CA SER A 119 3.47 -7.03 17.55
C SER A 119 3.34 -6.33 16.19
N ALA A 120 2.35 -5.43 16.02
CA ALA A 120 2.18 -4.67 14.80
C ALA A 120 3.24 -3.57 14.68
N ILE A 121 3.64 -2.94 15.80
CA ILE A 121 4.70 -1.92 15.86
C ILE A 121 6.09 -2.51 15.54
N ASP A 122 6.36 -3.74 15.96
CA ASP A 122 7.66 -4.39 15.72
C ASP A 122 7.90 -4.78 14.24
N ILE A 123 6.86 -4.74 13.39
CA ILE A 123 6.96 -5.10 11.98
C ILE A 123 7.26 -3.85 11.16
N VAL A 124 8.34 -3.90 10.37
CA VAL A 124 8.70 -2.82 9.44
C VAL A 124 7.56 -2.58 8.45
N THR A 125 7.02 -1.37 8.47
CA THR A 125 5.95 -0.93 7.57
C THR A 125 6.48 -0.73 6.15
N TYR A 126 5.55 -0.60 5.20
CA TYR A 126 5.90 -0.40 3.80
C TYR A 126 6.73 0.87 3.58
N ASN A 127 6.35 1.97 4.22
CA ASN A 127 7.03 3.27 4.08
C ASN A 127 8.40 3.26 4.77
N GLU A 128 8.51 2.65 5.96
CA GLU A 128 9.79 2.50 6.66
C GLU A 128 10.77 1.67 5.82
N LEU A 129 10.31 0.60 5.17
CA LEU A 129 11.16 -0.19 4.29
C LEU A 129 11.72 0.63 3.12
N LEU A 130 10.88 1.45 2.48
CA LEU A 130 11.31 2.33 1.39
C LEU A 130 12.32 3.39 1.88
N GLU A 131 12.14 3.91 3.09
CA GLU A 131 13.06 4.85 3.72
C GLU A 131 14.41 4.19 4.01
N ILE A 132 14.42 3.00 4.62
CA ILE A 132 15.63 2.22 4.93
C ILE A 132 16.39 1.91 3.63
N LEU A 133 15.71 1.38 2.61
CA LEU A 133 16.33 1.07 1.32
C LEU A 133 16.88 2.34 0.65
N SER A 134 16.19 3.47 0.77
CA SER A 134 16.66 4.75 0.23
C SER A 134 17.90 5.27 0.96
N SER A 135 17.95 5.12 2.29
CA SER A 135 19.12 5.46 3.12
C SER A 135 20.34 4.63 2.72
N ILE A 136 20.16 3.31 2.57
CA ILE A 136 21.19 2.37 2.13
C ILE A 136 21.67 2.73 0.72
N ALA A 137 20.76 2.95 -0.24
CA ALA A 137 21.12 3.27 -1.62
C ALA A 137 21.92 4.57 -1.74
N ARG A 138 21.59 5.60 -0.93
CA ARG A 138 22.37 6.85 -0.83
C ARG A 138 23.70 6.67 -0.08
N GLY A 139 23.84 5.58 0.68
CA GLY A 139 24.99 5.27 1.52
C GLY A 139 25.11 6.23 2.69
N ASN A 140 23.98 6.66 3.26
CA ASN A 140 23.93 7.38 4.53
C ASN A 140 24.10 6.43 5.72
N ASP A 141 23.87 5.14 5.51
CA ASP A 141 24.01 4.09 6.51
C ASP A 141 25.45 3.55 6.64
N SER A 142 25.79 3.08 7.84
CA SER A 142 27.07 2.44 8.15
C SER A 142 26.87 1.01 8.63
N ASP A 143 27.82 0.15 8.27
CA ASP A 143 27.90 -1.23 8.72
C ASP A 143 29.08 -1.40 9.70
N ASP A 144 28.90 -2.27 10.68
CA ASP A 144 29.91 -2.56 11.70
C ASP A 144 30.84 -3.66 11.16
N PHE A 145 32.07 -3.28 10.83
CA PHE A 145 33.08 -4.23 10.35
C PHE A 145 34.07 -4.57 11.45
N VAL A 146 34.25 -5.87 11.72
CA VAL A 146 35.24 -6.37 12.67
C VAL A 146 36.58 -6.56 11.97
N ASN A 147 37.60 -5.83 12.40
CA ASN A 147 38.95 -6.05 11.91
C ASN A 147 39.57 -7.28 12.59
N ALA A 148 39.78 -8.36 11.83
CA ALA A 148 40.32 -9.63 12.33
C ALA A 148 41.71 -9.53 12.98
N LYS A 149 42.48 -8.47 12.71
CA LYS A 149 43.83 -8.29 13.28
C LYS A 149 43.84 -7.53 14.60
N THR A 150 42.91 -6.59 14.77
CA THR A 150 42.86 -5.72 15.97
C THR A 150 41.69 -6.06 16.90
N ASN A 151 40.77 -6.92 16.47
CA ASN A 151 39.50 -7.23 17.15
C ASN A 151 38.68 -5.98 17.50
N GLN A 152 38.93 -4.87 16.80
CA GLN A 152 38.19 -3.63 16.97
C GLN A 152 37.06 -3.57 15.94
N VAL A 153 35.89 -3.12 16.38
CA VAL A 153 34.73 -2.84 15.52
C VAL A 153 34.92 -1.45 14.96
N THR A 154 34.91 -1.33 13.63
CA THR A 154 34.97 -0.05 12.92
C THR A 154 33.72 0.13 12.07
N GLN A 155 33.07 1.29 12.19
CA GLN A 155 31.96 1.66 11.33
C GLN A 155 32.49 2.04 9.96
N ILE A 156 32.14 1.25 8.96
CA ILE A 156 32.43 1.53 7.57
C ILE A 156 31.14 1.89 6.84
N ARG A 157 31.25 2.68 5.77
CA ARG A 157 30.09 2.94 4.91
C ARG A 157 29.59 1.63 4.29
N THR A 158 28.28 1.51 4.11
CA THR A 158 27.67 0.33 3.45
C THR A 158 28.38 -0.03 2.14
N PRO A 159 28.76 -1.31 1.94
CA PRO A 159 29.53 -1.73 0.79
C PRO A 159 28.74 -1.54 -0.52
N SER A 160 29.46 -1.33 -1.63
CA SER A 160 28.85 -0.92 -2.91
C SER A 160 27.86 -1.95 -3.47
N ASN A 161 28.13 -3.25 -3.29
CA ASN A 161 27.23 -4.33 -3.69
C ASN A 161 25.85 -4.23 -3.01
N VAL A 162 25.81 -3.97 -1.70
CA VAL A 162 24.57 -3.81 -0.94
C VAL A 162 23.81 -2.56 -1.39
N ARG A 163 24.53 -1.46 -1.65
CA ARG A 163 23.92 -0.22 -2.18
C ARG A 163 23.32 -0.41 -3.56
N VAL A 164 24.00 -1.16 -4.45
CA VAL A 164 23.48 -1.50 -5.78
C VAL A 164 22.26 -2.41 -5.67
N ALA A 165 22.26 -3.40 -4.78
CA ALA A 165 21.11 -4.26 -4.55
C ALA A 165 19.90 -3.47 -4.04
N ALA A 166 20.09 -2.56 -3.08
CA ALA A 166 19.03 -1.68 -2.59
C ALA A 166 18.48 -0.78 -3.71
N ALA A 167 19.36 -0.16 -4.50
CA ALA A 167 18.97 0.67 -5.64
C ALA A 167 18.23 -0.13 -6.72
N GLN A 168 18.63 -1.38 -6.98
CA GLN A 168 17.95 -2.27 -7.91
C GLN A 168 16.54 -2.61 -7.42
N THR A 169 16.37 -2.92 -6.14
CA THR A 169 15.05 -3.18 -5.54
C THR A 169 14.14 -1.96 -5.63
N LEU A 170 14.65 -0.76 -5.33
CA LEU A 170 13.90 0.48 -5.51
C LEU A 170 13.55 0.76 -6.97
N ALA A 171 14.47 0.50 -7.90
CA ALA A 171 14.22 0.66 -9.33
C ALA A 171 13.20 -0.34 -9.87
N LYS A 172 13.17 -1.58 -9.35
CA LYS A 172 12.09 -2.56 -9.62
C LYS A 172 10.75 -2.04 -9.10
N TYR A 173 10.73 -1.51 -7.88
CA TYR A 173 9.53 -0.92 -7.30
C TYR A 173 8.98 0.25 -8.13
N MET A 174 9.84 1.17 -8.57
CA MET A 174 9.48 2.29 -9.44
C MET A 174 9.18 1.87 -10.90
N LYS A 175 9.23 0.57 -11.22
CA LYS A 175 9.07 0.02 -12.57
C LYS A 175 10.07 0.58 -13.59
N ILE A 176 11.25 1.02 -13.13
CA ILE A 176 12.37 1.42 -13.98
C ILE A 176 13.10 0.19 -14.50
N LEU A 177 13.27 -0.82 -13.63
CA LEU A 177 13.80 -2.14 -13.98
C LEU A 177 12.66 -3.15 -13.97
N TRP A 178 12.58 -3.96 -15.03
CA TRP A 178 11.59 -5.02 -15.18
C TRP A 178 12.29 -6.37 -15.11
N ASP A 179 11.80 -7.28 -14.25
CA ASP A 179 12.38 -8.62 -14.05
C ASP A 179 11.72 -9.70 -14.93
N GLY A 180 10.67 -9.33 -15.68
CA GLY A 180 9.98 -10.22 -16.61
C GLY A 180 10.55 -10.17 -18.03
N PRO A 181 10.08 -11.05 -18.93
CA PRO A 181 10.47 -10.99 -20.33
C PRO A 181 10.07 -9.62 -20.88
N ASN A 182 11.05 -8.87 -21.40
CA ASN A 182 10.89 -7.50 -21.90
C ASN A 182 10.19 -7.46 -23.28
N THR A 183 9.31 -8.42 -23.52
CA THR A 183 8.72 -8.70 -24.82
C THR A 183 7.22 -8.43 -24.77
N GLN A 184 6.83 -7.31 -25.37
CA GLN A 184 5.51 -7.17 -26.00
C GLN A 184 5.25 -8.23 -27.08
N SER A 185 6.20 -9.10 -27.40
CA SER A 185 5.94 -10.38 -28.06
C SER A 185 5.68 -11.47 -27.01
N LEU A 186 4.54 -11.37 -26.32
CA LEU A 186 3.84 -12.61 -26.02
C LEU A 186 3.42 -13.12 -27.40
N HIS A 187 4.29 -13.88 -28.05
CA HIS A 187 3.80 -14.82 -29.03
C HIS A 187 2.80 -15.64 -28.24
N LEU A 188 1.50 -15.37 -28.45
CA LEU A 188 0.51 -16.43 -28.39
C LEU A 188 0.99 -17.45 -29.41
N ASP A 189 2.03 -18.22 -29.05
CA ASP A 189 2.23 -19.51 -29.65
C ASP A 189 0.86 -20.15 -29.53
N THR A 190 0.34 -20.48 -30.70
CA THR A 190 -0.90 -21.18 -30.98
C THR A 190 -0.89 -22.54 -30.28
N HIS A 191 -0.85 -22.53 -28.95
CA HIS A 191 -1.02 -23.68 -28.10
C HIS A 191 -2.48 -24.06 -28.24
N LYS A 192 -2.77 -24.87 -29.26
CA LYS A 192 -4.03 -25.57 -29.39
C LYS A 192 -4.06 -26.57 -28.23
N ILE A 193 -4.71 -26.21 -27.14
CA ILE A 193 -5.04 -27.13 -26.06
C ILE A 193 -6.03 -28.12 -26.68
N VAL A 194 -5.55 -29.30 -27.09
CA VAL A 194 -6.41 -30.42 -27.48
C VAL A 194 -6.76 -31.14 -26.18
N VAL A 195 -8.02 -31.00 -25.76
CA VAL A 195 -8.57 -31.75 -24.64
C VAL A 195 -9.13 -33.03 -25.21
N ASP A 196 -8.35 -34.11 -25.15
CA ASP A 196 -8.85 -35.46 -25.41
C ASP A 196 -9.60 -35.91 -24.16
N ILE A 197 -10.92 -36.04 -24.26
CA ILE A 197 -11.75 -36.69 -23.25
C ILE A 197 -12.08 -38.06 -23.84
N GLU A 198 -11.33 -39.07 -23.44
CA GLU A 198 -11.74 -40.46 -23.69
C GLU A 198 -13.11 -40.66 -22.97
N ASP A 199 -14.09 -41.19 -23.70
CA ASP A 199 -15.50 -41.45 -23.31
C ASP A 199 -16.55 -40.33 -23.54
N LEU A 200 -16.39 -39.47 -24.55
CA LEU A 200 -17.48 -38.56 -25.01
C LEU A 200 -18.05 -38.91 -26.41
N ASP A 201 -17.94 -40.16 -26.82
CA ASP A 201 -18.64 -40.66 -28.01
C ASP A 201 -20.02 -41.19 -27.58
N ASP A 202 -21.07 -40.42 -27.85
CA ASP A 202 -22.36 -40.92 -28.42
C ASP A 202 -23.59 -39.98 -28.28
N GLU A 203 -23.51 -38.75 -27.74
CA GLU A 203 -24.75 -37.98 -27.47
C GLU A 203 -24.84 -36.52 -27.95
N PHE A 204 -23.92 -36.02 -28.78
CA PHE A 204 -23.96 -34.62 -29.28
C PHE A 204 -23.93 -34.48 -30.82
N GLN A 205 -24.62 -35.38 -31.54
CA GLN A 205 -24.99 -35.11 -32.93
C GLN A 205 -26.23 -34.19 -33.00
N GLU A 206 -26.07 -33.09 -33.74
CA GLU A 206 -27.11 -32.16 -34.22
C GLU A 206 -27.75 -31.19 -33.20
N LEU A 207 -26.96 -30.23 -32.74
CA LEU A 207 -27.48 -28.87 -32.57
C LEU A 207 -26.94 -28.02 -33.72
N GLU A 208 -27.77 -27.79 -34.74
CA GLU A 208 -27.54 -26.74 -35.73
C GLU A 208 -27.33 -25.41 -34.98
N LEU A 209 -26.07 -24.97 -34.88
CA LEU A 209 -25.71 -23.62 -34.47
C LEU A 209 -26.30 -22.66 -35.50
N LYS A 210 -27.45 -22.06 -35.17
CA LYS A 210 -27.94 -20.89 -35.90
C LYS A 210 -26.91 -19.79 -35.77
N ASP A 211 -26.29 -19.46 -36.90
CA ASP A 211 -25.40 -18.32 -37.03
C ASP A 211 -26.22 -17.04 -36.79
N ILE A 212 -25.94 -16.34 -35.68
CA ILE A 212 -26.63 -15.10 -35.24
C ILE A 212 -25.82 -13.85 -35.58
N THR A 213 -24.84 -13.95 -36.46
CA THR A 213 -24.08 -12.77 -36.90
C THR A 213 -24.98 -11.85 -37.73
N PRO A 214 -25.23 -10.58 -37.33
CA PRO A 214 -26.02 -9.66 -38.16
C PRO A 214 -25.24 -9.33 -39.44
N GLU A 215 -25.89 -9.47 -40.60
CA GLU A 215 -25.30 -9.11 -41.89
C GLU A 215 -24.99 -7.61 -41.94
N PRO A 216 -23.85 -7.19 -42.53
CA PRO A 216 -23.53 -5.78 -42.69
C PRO A 216 -24.42 -5.13 -43.77
N ASP A 217 -25.04 -4.00 -43.43
CA ASP A 217 -25.77 -3.14 -44.38
C ASP A 217 -24.82 -2.67 -45.50
N VAL A 218 -24.96 -3.26 -46.70
CA VAL A 218 -24.26 -2.80 -47.90
C VAL A 218 -24.99 -1.59 -48.46
N ILE A 219 -24.39 -0.40 -48.28
CA ILE A 219 -24.82 0.82 -48.97
C ILE A 219 -24.20 0.78 -50.38
N ASP A 220 -25.01 0.43 -51.38
CA ASP A 220 -24.65 0.49 -52.79
C ASP A 220 -24.56 1.96 -53.22
N ILE A 221 -23.34 2.51 -53.26
CA ILE A 221 -23.07 3.80 -53.92
C ILE A 221 -22.75 3.47 -55.38
N LYS A 222 -23.74 3.65 -56.27
CA LYS A 222 -23.51 3.64 -57.72
C LYS A 222 -22.85 4.96 -58.14
N GLU A 223 -21.79 4.85 -58.94
CA GLU A 223 -21.15 5.94 -59.68
C GLU A 223 -22.13 6.69 -60.61
#